data_AF-X1G8Z6-F1
#
_entry.id   AF-X1G8Z6-F1
#
_cell.length_a   1.000
_cell.length_b   1.000
_cell.length_c   1.000
_cell.angle_alpha   90.00
_cell.angle_beta   90.00
_cell.angle_gamma   90.00
#
_symmetry.space_group_name_H-M   'P 1'
#
loop_
_entity.id
_entity.type
_entity.pdbx_description
1 polymer ?
#
loop_
_entity_poly.entity_id
_entity_poly.type
_entity_poly.pdbx_seq_one_letter_code
_entity_poly.pdbx_strand_id
1 'polypeptide(L)'
;MELSFNVSTVGADITLDTFEYSKGGGSWGTLTPIMNQLNDYETSGKVWFTFERPGDWATDTYAGIANKYWIKLKASAIGGGYSQPKGAQAWILVYP
;
A
#
# COMPACT_ATOMS: atom_id res chain seq x y z
N MET A 1 -8.77 0.75 -10.44
CA MET A 1 -7.29 0.75 -10.58
C MET A 1 -6.74 -0.46 -9.83
N GLU A 2 -5.58 -0.98 -10.20
CA GLU A 2 -4.86 -2.05 -9.47
C GLU A 2 -3.48 -1.55 -9.04
N LEU A 3 -3.16 -1.67 -7.74
CA LEU A 3 -1.80 -1.49 -7.24
C LEU A 3 -1.22 -2.86 -6.96
N SER A 4 -0.11 -3.16 -7.62
CA SER A 4 0.61 -4.42 -7.51
C SER A 4 2.01 -4.20 -6.93
N PHE A 5 2.49 -5.20 -6.21
CA PHE A 5 3.81 -5.23 -5.59
C PHE A 5 4.48 -6.57 -5.88
N ASN A 6 5.80 -6.56 -5.96
CA ASN A 6 6.61 -7.77 -5.88
C ASN A 6 7.28 -7.83 -4.50
N VAL A 7 6.88 -8.79 -3.66
CA VAL A 7 7.41 -8.98 -2.30
C VAL A 7 8.64 -9.88 -2.37
N SER A 8 9.80 -9.31 -2.02
CA SER A 8 11.09 -10.02 -1.99
C SER A 8 11.41 -10.68 -0.66
N THR A 9 10.82 -10.19 0.43
CA THR A 9 10.92 -10.79 1.76
C THR A 9 9.54 -10.69 2.38
N VAL A 10 9.01 -11.83 2.80
CA VAL A 10 7.69 -11.90 3.44
C VAL A 10 7.74 -11.25 4.81
N GLY A 11 6.61 -10.68 5.22
CA GLY A 11 6.42 -10.30 6.62
C GLY A 11 6.11 -11.53 7.47
N ALA A 12 6.27 -11.39 8.78
CA ALA A 12 5.87 -12.38 9.76
C ALA A 12 5.36 -11.65 11.00
N ASP A 13 4.34 -12.22 11.65
CA ASP A 13 3.68 -11.63 12.81
C ASP A 13 3.19 -10.20 12.55
N ILE A 14 2.60 -9.97 11.38
CA ILE A 14 2.01 -8.69 10.99
C ILE A 14 0.54 -8.83 10.61
N THR A 15 -0.22 -7.75 10.76
CA THR A 15 -1.54 -7.61 10.15
C THR A 15 -1.62 -6.27 9.43
N LEU A 16 -2.27 -6.25 8.27
CA LEU A 16 -2.45 -5.04 7.49
C LEU A 16 -3.66 -4.24 8.02
N ASP A 17 -3.41 -3.12 8.69
CA ASP A 17 -4.46 -2.41 9.42
C ASP A 17 -5.27 -1.47 8.51
N THR A 18 -4.57 -0.70 7.68
CA THR A 18 -5.19 0.42 6.97
C THR A 18 -4.53 0.72 5.64
N PHE A 19 -5.37 1.07 4.68
CA PHE A 19 -4.98 1.63 3.40
C PHE A 19 -5.37 3.11 3.41
N GLU A 20 -4.42 3.97 3.03
CA GLU A 20 -4.61 5.41 2.98
C GLU A 20 -4.14 5.96 1.64
N TYR A 21 -4.73 7.07 1.18
CA TYR A 21 -4.24 7.85 0.05
C TYR A 21 -4.01 9.30 0.46
N SER A 22 -3.08 9.96 -0.21
CA SER A 22 -2.78 11.38 0.06
C SER A 22 -3.87 12.29 -0.49
N LYS A 23 -4.32 13.24 0.34
CA LYS A 23 -5.18 14.36 -0.07
C LYS A 23 -4.39 15.66 -0.32
N GLY A 24 -3.06 15.58 -0.27
CA GLY A 24 -2.17 16.74 -0.37
C GLY A 24 -1.96 17.44 0.98
N GLY A 25 -0.85 18.17 1.10
CA GLY A 25 -0.56 18.99 2.28
C GLY A 25 -0.41 18.20 3.57
N GLY A 26 0.02 16.93 3.50
CA GLY A 26 0.15 16.03 4.64
C GLY A 26 -1.15 15.37 5.11
N SER A 27 -2.27 15.62 4.44
CA SER A 27 -3.56 15.02 4.77
C SER A 27 -3.72 13.64 4.12
N TRP A 28 -4.33 12.69 4.84
CA TRP A 28 -4.55 11.31 4.40
C TRP A 28 -6.03 10.94 4.51
N GLY A 29 -6.57 10.35 3.45
CA GLY A 29 -7.91 9.77 3.43
C GLY A 29 -7.85 8.24 3.49
N THR A 30 -8.92 7.60 3.96
CA THR A 30 -9.04 6.13 3.95
C THR A 30 -9.27 5.63 2.53
N LEU A 31 -8.42 4.71 2.08
CA LEU A 31 -8.61 3.99 0.82
C LEU A 31 -9.32 2.67 1.10
N THR A 32 -10.39 2.36 0.38
CA THR A 32 -11.10 1.09 0.55
C THR A 32 -10.77 0.16 -0.63
N PRO A 33 -10.07 -0.96 -0.40
CA PRO A 33 -9.87 -1.96 -1.45
C PRO A 33 -11.20 -2.59 -1.89
N ILE A 34 -11.34 -2.83 -3.20
CA ILE A 34 -12.45 -3.62 -3.78
C ILE A 34 -12.11 -5.11 -3.68
N MET A 35 -10.88 -5.47 -4.07
CA MET A 35 -10.32 -6.80 -3.89
C MET A 35 -8.93 -6.67 -3.28
N ASN A 36 -8.62 -7.49 -2.29
CA ASN A 36 -7.33 -7.51 -1.60
C ASN A 36 -6.70 -8.90 -1.71
N GLN A 37 -5.52 -8.98 -2.34
CA GLN A 37 -4.71 -10.19 -2.50
C GLN A 37 -3.31 -9.99 -1.88
N LEU A 38 -3.17 -9.07 -0.91
CA LEU A 38 -1.91 -8.82 -0.23
C LEU A 38 -1.53 -9.93 0.75
N ASN A 39 -2.53 -10.64 1.30
CA ASN A 39 -2.34 -11.71 2.29
C ASN A 39 -1.38 -11.30 3.43
N ASP A 40 -1.58 -10.10 3.99
CA ASP A 40 -0.70 -9.48 4.99
C ASP A 40 0.81 -9.49 4.63
N TYR A 41 1.15 -9.55 3.33
CA TYR A 41 2.51 -9.71 2.83
C TYR A 41 3.24 -10.97 3.32
N GLU A 42 2.50 -12.01 3.74
CA GLU A 42 3.05 -13.30 4.16
C GLU A 42 3.48 -14.19 2.98
N THR A 43 3.22 -13.72 1.75
CA THR A 43 3.55 -14.43 0.50
C THR A 43 4.55 -13.63 -0.32
N SER A 44 5.62 -14.29 -0.78
CA SER A 44 6.60 -13.69 -1.70
C SER A 44 6.06 -13.66 -3.13
N GLY A 45 6.58 -12.74 -3.95
CA GLY A 45 6.20 -12.62 -5.35
C GLY A 45 5.12 -11.56 -5.58
N LYS A 46 4.38 -11.68 -6.69
CA LYS A 46 3.36 -10.71 -7.06
C LYS A 46 2.15 -10.80 -6.14
N VAL A 47 1.87 -9.70 -5.44
CA VAL A 47 0.61 -9.47 -4.70
C VAL A 47 -0.02 -8.16 -5.18
N TRP A 48 -1.31 -8.00 -4.98
CA TRP A 48 -2.03 -6.83 -5.49
C TRP A 48 -3.32 -6.55 -4.73
N PHE A 49 -3.86 -5.36 -4.93
CA PHE A 49 -5.23 -5.03 -4.57
C PHE A 49 -5.80 -4.02 -5.58
N THR A 50 -7.12 -4.01 -5.70
CA THR A 50 -7.84 -3.06 -6.53
C THR A 50 -8.59 -2.04 -5.69
N PHE A 51 -8.78 -0.85 -6.24
CA PHE A 51 -9.49 0.25 -5.60
C PHE A 51 -10.09 1.19 -6.65
N GLU A 52 -11.12 1.93 -6.26
CA GLU A 52 -11.64 3.05 -7.04
C GLU A 52 -10.76 4.28 -6.83
N ARG A 53 -10.49 5.03 -7.90
CA ARG A 53 -9.69 6.25 -7.80
C ARG A 53 -10.42 7.26 -6.90
N PRO A 54 -9.83 7.71 -5.78
CA PRO A 54 -10.48 8.72 -4.95
C PRO A 54 -10.60 10.06 -5.69
N GLY A 55 -11.75 10.72 -5.58
CA GLY A 55 -12.04 11.96 -6.31
C GLY A 55 -11.23 13.17 -5.84
N ASP A 56 -10.79 13.17 -4.58
CA ASP A 56 -9.96 14.18 -3.94
C ASP A 56 -8.50 13.72 -3.77
N TRP A 57 -8.07 12.69 -4.51
CA TRP A 57 -6.68 12.27 -4.53
C TRP A 57 -5.79 13.37 -5.12
N ALA A 58 -4.83 13.86 -4.33
CA ALA A 58 -3.95 14.95 -4.74
C ALA A 58 -2.47 14.58 -4.59
N THR A 59 -1.62 15.24 -5.37
CA THR A 59 -0.17 15.10 -5.25
C THR A 59 0.34 15.76 -3.99
N ASP A 60 1.39 15.19 -3.40
CA ASP A 60 1.97 15.69 -2.15
C ASP A 60 3.49 15.47 -2.10
N THR A 61 4.10 16.09 -1.10
CA THR A 61 5.49 15.85 -0.69
C THR A 61 5.51 14.95 0.53
N TYR A 62 5.96 13.71 0.36
CA TYR A 62 6.12 12.76 1.47
C TYR A 62 7.54 12.22 1.49
N ALA A 63 8.14 12.14 2.69
CA ALA A 63 9.52 11.70 2.89
C ALA A 63 10.55 12.39 1.96
N GLY A 64 10.36 13.69 1.69
CA GLY A 64 11.24 14.47 0.82
C GLY A 64 11.02 14.28 -0.68
N ILE A 65 10.08 13.44 -1.11
CA ILE A 65 9.76 13.22 -2.53
C ILE A 65 8.54 14.05 -2.89
N ALA A 66 8.76 15.08 -3.70
CA ALA A 66 7.71 16.05 -4.08
C ALA A 66 6.89 15.62 -5.31
N ASN A 67 5.67 16.16 -5.39
CA ASN A 67 4.78 16.10 -6.56
C ASN A 67 4.51 14.66 -7.04
N LYS A 68 4.07 13.80 -6.10
CA LYS A 68 3.64 12.42 -6.39
C LYS A 68 2.29 12.12 -5.76
N TYR A 69 1.58 11.18 -6.36
CA TYR A 69 0.42 10.56 -5.72
C TYR A 69 0.92 9.50 -4.75
N TRP A 70 0.42 9.54 -3.52
CA TRP A 70 0.83 8.61 -2.47
C TRP A 70 -0.33 7.71 -2.07
N ILE A 71 0.01 6.43 -1.89
CA ILE A 71 -0.77 5.45 -1.15
C ILE A 71 0.13 4.99 0.00
N LYS A 72 -0.46 4.86 1.18
CA LYS A 72 0.23 4.38 2.37
C LYS A 72 -0.53 3.17 2.90
N LEU A 73 0.23 2.10 3.14
CA LEU A 73 -0.26 0.85 3.68
C LEU A 73 0.40 0.70 5.05
N LYS A 74 -0.41 0.61 6.10
CA LYS A 74 0.10 0.44 7.47
C LYS A 74 -0.14 -0.99 7.90
N ALA A 75 0.88 -1.56 8.54
CA ALA A 75 0.80 -2.86 9.18
C ALA A 75 1.22 -2.73 10.64
N SER A 76 0.58 -3.48 11.52
CA SER A 76 0.89 -3.58 12.93
C SER A 76 1.54 -4.91 13.24
N ALA A 77 2.48 -4.88 14.19
CA ALA A 77 3.03 -6.11 14.75
C ALA A 77 1.99 -6.77 15.66
N ILE A 78 1.79 -8.07 15.49
CA ILE A 78 0.84 -8.87 16.30
C ILE A 78 1.53 -9.95 17.13
N GLY A 79 2.85 -10.11 17.01
CA GLY A 79 3.62 -11.16 17.68
C GLY A 79 5.08 -10.79 17.97
N GLY A 80 5.75 -11.66 18.70
CA GLY A 80 7.12 -11.44 19.18
C GLY A 80 8.23 -11.66 18.13
N GLY A 81 7.91 -12.26 16.98
CA GLY A 81 8.82 -12.52 15.87
C GLY A 81 8.65 -11.56 14.69
N TYR A 82 8.17 -10.34 14.94
CA TYR A 82 7.89 -9.33 13.91
C TYR A 82 9.02 -9.22 12.88
N SER A 83 8.65 -9.38 11.61
CA SER A 83 9.52 -9.06 10.50
C SER A 83 8.78 -8.20 9.48
N GLN A 84 9.43 -7.11 9.07
CA GLN A 84 8.87 -6.18 8.11
C GLN A 84 9.00 -6.73 6.68
N PRO A 85 7.91 -6.76 5.89
CA PRO A 85 7.99 -7.18 4.51
C PRO A 85 8.81 -6.21 3.67
N LYS A 86 9.55 -6.74 2.68
CA LYS A 86 10.36 -5.95 1.76
C LYS A 86 9.85 -6.08 0.33
N GLY A 87 9.36 -4.98 -0.24
CA GLY A 87 9.05 -4.89 -1.66
C GLY A 87 10.32 -4.74 -2.52
N ALA A 88 10.37 -5.44 -3.64
CA ALA A 88 11.37 -5.22 -4.70
C ALA A 88 10.91 -4.19 -5.72
N GLN A 89 9.62 -4.23 -6.08
CA GLN A 89 9.04 -3.44 -7.17
C GLN A 89 7.56 -3.16 -6.88
N ALA A 90 7.02 -2.09 -7.47
CA ALA A 90 5.60 -1.78 -7.43
C ALA A 90 5.16 -1.15 -8.76
N TRP A 91 3.90 -1.36 -9.14
CA TRP A 91 3.31 -0.80 -10.35
C TRP A 91 1.82 -0.54 -10.18
N ILE A 92 1.34 0.49 -10.87
CA ILE A 92 -0.09 0.81 -10.95
C ILE A 92 -0.60 0.43 -12.34
N LEU A 93 -1.67 -0.36 -12.39
CA LEU A 93 -2.42 -0.60 -13.62
C LEU A 93 -3.69 0.25 -13.61
N VAL A 94 -3.88 0.97 -14.70
CA VAL A 94 -5.09 1.74 -14.98
C VAL A 94 -5.82 1.03 -16.10
N TYR A 95 -7.02 0.54 -15.80
CA TYR A 95 -7.90 -0.03 -16.80
C TYR A 95 -8.74 1.09 -17.43
N PRO A 96 -9.03 1.00 -18.75
CA PRO A 96 -9.84 1.98 -19.46
C PRO A 96 -11.29 2.01 -18.97
#